data_AF-A0A6P5LUG2-F1
#
_entry.id   AF-A0A6P5LUG2-F1
#
_cell.length_a   1.000
_cell.length_b   1.000
_cell.length_c   1.000
_cell.angle_alpha   90.00
_cell.angle_beta   90.00
_cell.angle_gamma   90.00
#
_symmetry.space_group_name_H-M   'P 1'
#
loop_
_entity.id
_entity.type
_entity.pdbx_description
1 polymer ?
#
loop_
_entity_poly.entity_id
_entity_poly.type
_entity_poly.pdbx_seq_one_letter_code
_entity_poly.pdbx_strand_id
1 'polypeptide(L)'
;MSGASLPKCHGITWTLPKGSHLTPTATQRSQTFSELAFPSSKGDTVDCSRLLPHSAGGWESLNPAPGSAFLGIVNQHTDYRKYQIIQHSTMKVVLLPALTDNYMYLIIDEDTNEAAIVDPVQPQKVMETVKKNGVKLTTVLTTHHHWDHAGGNEKLVKMEGGLKVYGGDDRVGALTQKVSHLTMIQVGSLSVKCLSTPCHTSGHICYFVSKPNSSEPPAVFTGDTLFVAGCGKFYEGTADEMYKALLEILGRLPPETKVYCGHEYTINNLKFARHVEPNNVAIQEKLAWAKTKCSIGEPAVPSTIAEEFTYNPFMRVREKTVQQHAGETDPVTTMRAIRKEKDNFKVPKD
;
A
#
# COMPACT_ATOMS: atom_id res chain seq x y z
N MET A 1 -9.47 36.67 50.51
CA MET A 1 -8.10 36.58 49.96
C MET A 1 -8.19 35.98 48.56
N SER A 2 -7.89 36.83 47.58
CA SER A 2 -7.62 36.59 46.16
C SER A 2 -8.25 35.37 45.46
N GLY A 3 -9.37 35.61 44.77
CA GLY A 3 -9.69 34.90 43.53
C GLY A 3 -8.87 35.52 42.39
N ALA A 4 -8.14 34.67 41.64
CA ALA A 4 -7.33 35.12 40.51
C ALA A 4 -8.14 34.99 39.21
N SER A 5 -8.35 36.16 38.61
CA SER A 5 -8.98 36.44 37.33
C SER A 5 -8.14 35.99 36.14
N LEU A 6 -8.79 35.36 35.16
CA LEU A 6 -8.29 35.15 33.79
C LEU A 6 -8.19 36.50 33.04
N PRO A 7 -7.11 36.77 32.29
CA PRO A 7 -7.08 37.90 31.37
C PRO A 7 -7.74 37.56 30.02
N LYS A 8 -8.64 38.44 29.58
CA LYS A 8 -9.21 38.53 28.22
C LYS A 8 -8.47 39.60 27.40
N CYS A 9 -8.59 39.46 26.08
CA CYS A 9 -8.30 40.42 24.99
C CYS A 9 -6.82 40.49 24.57
N HIS A 10 -6.48 40.37 23.28
CA HIS A 10 -6.91 41.29 22.21
C HIS A 10 -7.30 40.59 20.91
N GLY A 11 -8.45 41.02 20.36
CA GLY A 11 -8.89 40.67 19.02
C GLY A 11 -8.14 41.45 17.96
N ILE A 12 -7.84 40.77 16.86
CA ILE A 12 -7.40 41.38 15.60
C ILE A 12 -8.56 41.22 14.62
N THR A 13 -9.29 42.31 14.41
CA THR A 13 -10.30 42.46 13.36
C THR A 13 -9.61 42.83 12.05
N TRP A 14 -9.80 42.04 11.00
CA TRP A 14 -9.44 42.39 9.64
C TRP A 14 -10.64 43.02 8.92
N THR A 15 -10.53 44.30 8.59
CA THR A 15 -11.48 45.03 7.73
C THR A 15 -11.06 44.90 6.27
N LEU A 16 -11.98 44.43 5.41
CA LEU A 16 -11.86 44.43 3.95
C LEU A 16 -12.17 45.84 3.38
N PRO A 17 -11.42 46.34 2.38
CA PRO A 17 -11.87 47.47 1.57
C PRO A 17 -12.70 46.99 0.36
N LYS A 18 -13.86 47.63 0.15
CA LYS A 18 -14.64 47.57 -1.10
C LYS A 18 -14.12 48.60 -2.11
N GLY A 19 -13.82 48.13 -3.32
CA GLY A 19 -14.26 48.68 -4.61
C GLY A 19 -13.56 49.92 -5.21
N SER A 20 -13.04 49.76 -6.43
CA SER A 20 -13.27 50.71 -7.54
C SER A 20 -12.93 50.09 -8.90
N HIS A 21 -13.84 50.27 -9.84
CA HIS A 21 -13.80 49.87 -11.25
C HIS A 21 -12.66 50.51 -12.04
N LEU A 22 -12.10 49.78 -13.01
CA LEU A 22 -11.60 50.31 -14.29
C LEU A 22 -11.78 49.24 -15.40
N THR A 23 -12.39 49.68 -16.50
CA THR A 23 -12.61 48.97 -17.78
C THR A 23 -11.31 48.66 -18.53
N PRO A 24 -11.33 47.72 -19.48
CA PRO A 24 -10.78 48.07 -20.79
C PRO A 24 -11.69 47.70 -21.98
N THR A 25 -11.59 48.58 -22.96
CA THR A 25 -12.18 48.63 -24.29
C THR A 25 -11.80 47.44 -25.19
N ALA A 26 -12.74 47.13 -26.09
CA ALA A 26 -12.60 46.16 -27.18
C ALA A 26 -11.60 46.59 -28.26
N THR A 27 -10.94 45.62 -28.91
CA THR A 27 -10.82 45.61 -30.38
C THR A 27 -10.51 44.21 -30.95
N GLN A 28 -11.09 43.96 -32.12
CA GLN A 28 -11.13 42.78 -32.96
C GLN A 28 -9.75 42.25 -33.43
N ARG A 29 -9.62 40.95 -33.68
CA ARG A 29 -9.62 40.38 -35.04
C ARG A 29 -9.53 38.84 -35.08
N SER A 30 -10.28 38.33 -36.04
CA SER A 30 -10.38 36.98 -36.58
C SER A 30 -9.04 36.35 -37.01
N GLN A 31 -8.91 35.03 -36.87
CA GLN A 31 -8.34 34.18 -37.92
C GLN A 31 -8.82 32.72 -37.77
N THR A 32 -9.44 32.23 -38.83
CA THR A 32 -9.81 30.85 -39.16
C THR A 32 -8.66 30.15 -39.89
N PHE A 33 -8.35 28.89 -39.59
CA PHE A 33 -7.72 27.88 -40.48
C PHE A 33 -8.04 26.50 -39.84
N SER A 34 -9.01 25.74 -40.36
CA SER A 34 -8.95 24.79 -41.49
C SER A 34 -8.54 23.37 -41.07
N GLU A 35 -9.42 22.44 -41.41
CA GLU A 35 -9.22 20.99 -41.43
C GLU A 35 -7.92 20.57 -42.13
N LEU A 36 -7.27 19.52 -41.61
CA LEU A 36 -6.55 18.56 -42.44
C LEU A 36 -6.68 17.16 -41.85
N ALA A 37 -6.97 16.23 -42.76
CA ALA A 37 -7.42 14.88 -42.53
C ALA A 37 -6.30 13.86 -42.25
N PHE A 38 -6.76 12.67 -41.83
CA PHE A 38 -6.07 11.39 -41.61
C PHE A 38 -4.98 10.99 -42.61
N PRO A 39 -4.14 10.02 -42.20
CA PRO A 39 -4.29 8.71 -42.85
C PRO A 39 -4.40 7.53 -41.88
N SER A 40 -5.21 6.58 -42.32
CA SER A 40 -5.40 5.22 -41.79
C SER A 40 -4.16 4.34 -41.94
N SER A 41 -3.91 3.44 -40.98
CA SER A 41 -3.60 2.04 -41.31
C SER A 41 -3.79 1.11 -40.09
N LYS A 42 -4.57 0.04 -40.35
CA LYS A 42 -4.51 -1.35 -39.86
C LYS A 42 -3.48 -1.60 -38.75
N GLY A 43 -3.82 -2.07 -37.55
CA GLY A 43 -4.66 -3.23 -37.26
C GLY A 43 -3.76 -4.45 -37.09
N ASP A 44 -3.35 -4.75 -35.85
CA ASP A 44 -2.80 -6.05 -35.45
C ASP A 44 -3.03 -6.27 -33.95
N THR A 45 -3.99 -7.15 -33.66
CA THR A 45 -4.21 -7.81 -32.37
C THR A 45 -3.17 -8.91 -32.18
N VAL A 46 -2.43 -8.90 -31.08
CA VAL A 46 -1.52 -10.00 -30.72
C VAL A 46 -2.24 -10.92 -29.73
N ASP A 47 -2.70 -12.05 -30.25
CA ASP A 47 -3.14 -13.24 -29.51
C ASP A 47 -1.90 -14.04 -29.09
N CYS A 48 -1.63 -14.11 -27.79
CA CYS A 48 -0.61 -14.99 -27.22
C CYS A 48 -1.29 -16.24 -26.66
N SER A 49 -1.76 -17.11 -27.55
CA SER A 49 -2.07 -18.49 -27.25
C SER A 49 -1.44 -19.40 -28.31
N ARG A 50 -0.82 -20.50 -27.85
CA ARG A 50 -0.16 -21.60 -28.60
C ARG A 50 1.34 -21.45 -28.88
N LEU A 51 2.12 -22.07 -28.01
CA LEU A 51 3.31 -22.82 -28.42
C LEU A 51 3.31 -24.20 -27.74
N LEU A 52 2.76 -25.18 -28.44
CA LEU A 52 3.19 -26.58 -28.37
C LEU A 52 3.19 -27.11 -29.81
N PRO A 53 4.25 -27.81 -30.20
CA PRO A 53 4.08 -28.92 -31.11
C PRO A 53 4.56 -30.23 -30.46
N HIS A 54 3.67 -31.21 -30.56
CA HIS A 54 3.94 -32.63 -30.45
C HIS A 54 4.94 -33.10 -31.51
N SER A 55 5.75 -34.11 -31.16
CA SER A 55 6.07 -35.19 -32.08
C SER A 55 6.00 -36.53 -31.36
N ALA A 56 5.30 -37.45 -32.01
CA ALA A 56 5.05 -38.81 -31.57
C ALA A 56 6.14 -39.75 -32.10
N GLY A 57 6.39 -40.86 -31.39
CA GLY A 57 7.14 -41.99 -31.93
C GLY A 57 7.34 -43.12 -30.92
N GLY A 58 6.80 -44.30 -31.24
CA GLY A 58 7.36 -45.60 -30.85
C GLY A 58 6.74 -46.28 -29.63
N TRP A 59 5.86 -47.26 -29.88
CA TRP A 59 5.61 -48.37 -28.96
C TRP A 59 6.67 -49.44 -29.17
N GLU A 60 7.40 -49.80 -28.13
CA GLU A 60 7.99 -51.13 -28.00
C GLU A 60 8.10 -51.48 -26.52
N SER A 61 7.47 -52.60 -26.17
CA SER A 61 7.40 -53.20 -24.86
C SER A 61 8.72 -53.86 -24.49
N LEU A 62 9.26 -53.57 -23.29
CA LEU A 62 10.10 -54.47 -22.49
C LEU A 62 10.27 -53.86 -21.07
N ASN A 63 9.93 -54.65 -20.05
CA ASN A 63 10.26 -54.47 -18.63
C ASN A 63 10.88 -55.81 -18.17
N PRO A 64 11.61 -55.92 -17.02
CA PRO A 64 11.93 -54.90 -16.01
C PRO A 64 13.39 -54.98 -15.45
N ALA A 65 13.82 -53.97 -14.67
CA ALA A 65 14.66 -54.12 -13.46
C ALA A 65 14.73 -52.81 -12.65
N PRO A 66 14.82 -52.85 -11.30
CA PRO A 66 14.60 -51.68 -10.45
C PRO A 66 15.90 -50.92 -10.19
N GLY A 67 15.90 -49.61 -10.48
CA GLY A 67 17.06 -48.75 -10.23
C GLY A 67 16.64 -47.37 -9.77
N SER A 68 16.84 -47.10 -8.47
CA SER A 68 17.05 -45.78 -7.88
C SER A 68 16.12 -44.66 -8.38
N ALA A 69 14.92 -44.56 -7.79
CA ALA A 69 14.14 -43.33 -7.85
C ALA A 69 14.92 -42.18 -7.18
N PHE A 70 15.52 -41.32 -8.00
CA PHE A 70 15.85 -39.98 -7.57
C PHE A 70 14.52 -39.28 -7.26
N LEU A 71 14.19 -39.21 -5.96
CA LEU A 71 13.10 -38.39 -5.48
C LEU A 71 13.54 -36.93 -5.68
N GLY A 72 13.24 -36.38 -6.85
CA GLY A 72 13.26 -34.95 -7.06
C GLY A 72 12.27 -34.35 -6.07
N ILE A 73 12.78 -33.77 -4.98
CA ILE A 73 12.00 -32.96 -4.07
C ILE A 73 11.59 -31.72 -4.89
N VAL A 74 10.43 -31.81 -5.53
CA VAL A 74 9.68 -30.64 -5.94
C VAL A 74 9.24 -30.00 -4.63
N ASN A 75 9.99 -29.01 -4.14
CA ASN A 75 9.52 -28.13 -3.08
C ASN A 75 8.32 -27.35 -3.64
N GLN A 76 7.14 -27.98 -3.59
CA GLN A 76 5.90 -27.25 -3.58
C GLN A 76 5.86 -26.52 -2.24
N HIS A 77 6.44 -25.31 -2.20
CA HIS A 77 6.10 -24.36 -1.14
C HIS A 77 4.63 -24.00 -1.34
N THR A 78 3.75 -24.81 -0.75
CA THR A 78 2.35 -24.44 -0.60
C THR A 78 2.33 -23.18 0.24
N ASP A 79 1.77 -22.12 -0.33
CA ASP A 79 1.64 -20.78 0.23
C ASP A 79 0.68 -20.81 1.44
N TYR A 80 1.16 -21.34 2.57
CA TYR A 80 0.38 -21.57 3.79
C TYR A 80 0.36 -20.29 4.65
N ARG A 81 0.01 -19.14 4.05
CA ARG A 81 -0.27 -17.92 4.82
C ARG A 81 -1.67 -18.02 5.38
N LYS A 82 -1.77 -18.04 6.72
CA LYS A 82 -3.02 -18.16 7.44
C LYS A 82 -3.85 -16.88 7.29
N TYR A 83 -5.15 -17.10 7.13
CA TYR A 83 -6.17 -16.09 7.38
C TYR A 83 -6.08 -15.65 8.86
N GLN A 84 -6.10 -14.34 9.11
CA GLN A 84 -6.10 -13.79 10.46
C GLN A 84 -7.18 -12.73 10.64
N ILE A 85 -7.77 -12.71 11.84
CA ILE A 85 -8.65 -11.65 12.30
C ILE A 85 -7.91 -10.90 13.38
N ILE A 86 -7.77 -9.59 13.20
CA ILE A 86 -7.23 -8.69 14.20
C ILE A 86 -8.40 -7.87 14.72
N GLN A 87 -8.78 -8.19 15.94
CA GLN A 87 -9.87 -7.54 16.64
C GLN A 87 -9.34 -6.27 17.31
N HIS A 88 -9.87 -5.12 16.94
CA HIS A 88 -9.90 -3.93 17.79
C HIS A 88 -11.27 -3.89 18.47
N SER A 89 -11.47 -3.09 19.52
CA SER A 89 -12.74 -3.18 20.28
C SER A 89 -13.99 -2.81 19.47
N THR A 90 -13.85 -2.06 18.38
CA THR A 90 -14.99 -1.67 17.54
C THR A 90 -14.70 -1.61 16.03
N MET A 91 -13.44 -1.80 15.64
CA MET A 91 -13.04 -2.06 14.26
C MET A 91 -12.42 -3.46 14.19
N LYS A 92 -12.80 -4.24 13.19
CA LYS A 92 -12.18 -5.54 12.94
C LYS A 92 -11.49 -5.52 11.59
N VAL A 93 -10.21 -5.91 11.57
CA VAL A 93 -9.44 -6.03 10.33
C VAL A 93 -9.20 -7.51 10.06
N VAL A 94 -9.73 -7.97 8.93
CA VAL A 94 -9.53 -9.33 8.46
C VAL A 94 -8.46 -9.31 7.38
N LEU A 95 -7.41 -10.10 7.58
CA LEU A 95 -6.29 -10.25 6.68
C LEU A 95 -6.53 -11.38 5.69
N LEU A 96 -6.46 -11.07 4.40
CA LEU A 96 -6.66 -12.01 3.29
C LEU A 96 -5.37 -12.09 2.47
N PRO A 97 -4.53 -13.12 2.64
CA PRO A 97 -3.40 -13.37 1.75
C PRO A 97 -3.89 -13.52 0.31
N ALA A 98 -3.20 -12.93 -0.65
CA ALA A 98 -3.51 -13.05 -2.07
C ALA A 98 -2.22 -13.29 -2.87
N LEU A 99 -2.39 -13.80 -4.09
CA LEU A 99 -1.29 -14.10 -5.02
C LEU A 99 -0.15 -14.86 -4.29
N THR A 100 1.10 -14.44 -4.46
CA THR A 100 2.28 -15.06 -3.83
C THR A 100 2.63 -14.43 -2.49
N ASP A 101 2.47 -13.11 -2.35
CA ASP A 101 2.88 -12.39 -1.14
C ASP A 101 2.01 -11.15 -0.82
N ASN A 102 1.01 -10.83 -1.63
CA ASN A 102 0.09 -9.71 -1.39
C ASN A 102 -0.83 -9.96 -0.18
N TYR A 103 -1.31 -8.87 0.41
CA TYR A 103 -2.38 -8.83 1.41
C TYR A 103 -3.51 -7.91 0.98
N MET A 104 -4.74 -8.43 1.05
CA MET A 104 -5.97 -7.64 1.00
C MET A 104 -6.54 -7.54 2.43
N TYR A 105 -7.26 -6.45 2.72
CA TYR A 105 -7.75 -6.19 4.08
C TYR A 105 -9.24 -5.86 4.08
N LEU A 106 -10.05 -6.73 4.68
CA LEU A 106 -11.46 -6.43 4.92
C LEU A 106 -11.59 -5.73 6.28
N ILE A 107 -11.92 -4.45 6.23
CA ILE A 107 -12.14 -3.57 7.38
C ILE A 107 -13.62 -3.61 7.69
N ILE A 108 -13.98 -3.98 8.92
CA ILE A 108 -15.37 -4.13 9.37
C ILE A 108 -15.61 -3.08 10.46
N ASP A 109 -16.62 -2.26 10.26
CA ASP A 109 -17.22 -1.44 11.31
C ASP A 109 -18.23 -2.29 12.09
N GLU A 110 -17.94 -2.60 13.35
CA GLU A 110 -18.78 -3.50 14.13
C GLU A 110 -20.09 -2.84 14.60
N ASP A 111 -20.18 -1.51 14.59
CA ASP A 111 -21.39 -0.78 14.98
C ASP A 111 -22.49 -0.90 13.91
N THR A 112 -22.10 -0.91 12.62
CA THR A 112 -23.05 -0.86 11.49
C THR A 112 -23.04 -2.13 10.64
N ASN A 113 -22.05 -3.01 10.83
CA ASN A 113 -21.73 -4.13 9.94
C ASN A 113 -21.42 -3.72 8.50
N GLU A 114 -21.14 -2.44 8.23
CA GLU A 114 -20.55 -2.02 6.97
C GLU A 114 -19.07 -2.40 6.89
N ALA A 115 -18.61 -2.68 5.69
CA ALA A 115 -17.23 -3.07 5.46
C ALA A 115 -16.62 -2.39 4.24
N ALA A 116 -15.31 -2.17 4.31
CA ALA A 116 -14.47 -1.76 3.20
C ALA A 116 -13.43 -2.85 2.90
N ILE A 117 -13.09 -3.04 1.62
CA ILE A 117 -11.99 -3.91 1.21
C ILE A 117 -10.85 -3.07 0.63
N VAL A 118 -9.64 -3.32 1.11
CA VAL A 118 -8.41 -2.72 0.57
C VAL A 118 -7.78 -3.66 -0.46
N ASP A 119 -7.45 -3.13 -1.63
CA ASP A 119 -6.69 -3.78 -2.72
C ASP A 119 -7.22 -5.18 -3.13
N PRO A 120 -8.46 -5.30 -3.63
CA PRO A 120 -9.19 -6.58 -3.75
C PRO A 120 -8.83 -7.42 -4.99
N VAL A 121 -7.54 -7.73 -5.22
CA VAL A 121 -7.08 -8.45 -6.43
C VAL A 121 -7.72 -9.83 -6.65
N GLN A 122 -8.21 -10.51 -5.61
CA GLN A 122 -8.93 -11.79 -5.70
C GLN A 122 -10.40 -11.69 -5.21
N PRO A 123 -11.33 -11.17 -6.04
CA PRO A 123 -12.71 -10.86 -5.63
C PRO A 123 -13.53 -12.03 -5.08
N GLN A 124 -13.31 -13.26 -5.57
CA GLN A 124 -13.93 -14.48 -5.04
C GLN A 124 -13.69 -14.60 -3.52
N LYS A 125 -12.42 -14.52 -3.13
CA LYS A 125 -11.98 -14.65 -1.74
C LYS A 125 -12.55 -13.53 -0.86
N VAL A 126 -12.66 -12.33 -1.43
CA VAL A 126 -13.31 -11.18 -0.76
C VAL A 126 -14.78 -11.50 -0.49
N MET A 127 -15.55 -11.90 -1.50
CA MET A 127 -16.99 -12.15 -1.34
C MET A 127 -17.29 -13.35 -0.43
N GLU A 128 -16.46 -14.39 -0.46
CA GLU A 128 -16.53 -15.50 0.50
C GLU A 128 -16.31 -15.01 1.94
N THR A 129 -15.33 -14.12 2.14
CA THR A 129 -15.01 -13.57 3.46
C THR A 129 -16.09 -12.61 3.97
N VAL A 130 -16.66 -11.78 3.08
CA VAL A 130 -17.81 -10.91 3.35
C VAL A 130 -19.00 -11.74 3.83
N LYS A 131 -19.36 -12.81 3.09
CA LYS A 131 -20.44 -13.74 3.47
C LYS A 131 -20.16 -14.43 4.80
N LYS A 132 -18.93 -14.93 5.01
CA LYS A 132 -18.52 -15.61 6.24
C LYS A 132 -18.64 -14.72 7.48
N ASN A 133 -18.35 -13.43 7.35
CA ASN A 133 -18.44 -12.48 8.47
C ASN A 133 -19.83 -11.83 8.59
N GLY A 134 -20.76 -12.07 7.65
CA GLY A 134 -22.11 -11.52 7.71
C GLY A 134 -22.16 -9.99 7.58
N VAL A 135 -21.20 -9.38 6.88
CA VAL A 135 -21.06 -7.92 6.74
C VAL A 135 -21.53 -7.43 5.37
N LYS A 136 -21.87 -6.15 5.28
CA LYS A 136 -22.25 -5.48 4.03
C LYS A 136 -21.04 -4.76 3.44
N LEU A 137 -20.50 -5.26 2.34
CA LEU A 137 -19.43 -4.58 1.62
C LEU A 137 -20.00 -3.34 0.90
N THR A 138 -19.48 -2.15 1.22
CA THR A 138 -19.94 -0.89 0.61
C THR A 138 -18.84 -0.18 -0.17
N THR A 139 -17.58 -0.46 0.18
CA THR A 139 -16.45 0.39 -0.18
C THR A 139 -15.24 -0.43 -0.62
N VAL A 140 -14.60 -0.01 -1.71
CA VAL A 140 -13.28 -0.48 -2.15
C VAL A 140 -12.29 0.67 -1.98
N LEU A 141 -11.18 0.42 -1.31
CA LEU A 141 -10.08 1.36 -1.10
C LEU A 141 -8.86 0.85 -1.88
N THR A 142 -8.51 1.50 -2.99
CA THR A 142 -7.39 1.07 -3.84
C THR A 142 -6.19 1.96 -3.59
N THR A 143 -5.12 1.40 -3.03
CA THR A 143 -3.92 2.18 -2.67
C THR A 143 -3.23 2.74 -3.90
N HIS A 144 -3.10 1.95 -4.96
CA HIS A 144 -2.51 2.38 -6.23
C HIS A 144 -2.91 1.48 -7.41
N HIS A 145 -2.53 1.90 -8.62
CA HIS A 145 -3.03 1.32 -9.87
C HIS A 145 -2.37 0.01 -10.29
N HIS A 146 -1.31 -0.47 -9.61
CA HIS A 146 -0.68 -1.73 -10.01
C HIS A 146 -1.68 -2.88 -9.93
N TRP A 147 -1.54 -3.81 -10.87
CA TRP A 147 -2.53 -4.85 -11.12
C TRP A 147 -2.76 -5.76 -9.90
N ASP A 148 -1.71 -6.05 -9.15
CA ASP A 148 -1.76 -6.88 -7.95
C ASP A 148 -2.52 -6.23 -6.77
N HIS A 149 -2.91 -4.96 -6.92
CA HIS A 149 -3.78 -4.22 -5.98
C HIS A 149 -5.14 -3.90 -6.59
N ALA A 150 -5.16 -3.32 -7.80
CA ALA A 150 -6.37 -2.82 -8.45
C ALA A 150 -7.04 -3.83 -9.42
N GLY A 151 -6.35 -4.91 -9.78
CA GLY A 151 -6.74 -5.81 -10.87
C GLY A 151 -8.03 -6.59 -10.63
N GLY A 152 -8.51 -6.63 -9.38
CA GLY A 152 -9.78 -7.25 -9.03
C GLY A 152 -10.99 -6.31 -9.04
N ASN A 153 -10.79 -5.00 -9.12
CA ASN A 153 -11.85 -4.00 -8.95
C ASN A 153 -13.02 -4.21 -9.92
N GLU A 154 -12.74 -4.28 -11.21
CA GLU A 154 -13.73 -4.48 -12.30
C GLU A 154 -14.59 -5.73 -12.11
N LYS A 155 -13.99 -6.80 -11.60
CA LYS A 155 -14.69 -8.06 -11.36
C LYS A 155 -15.50 -7.99 -10.07
N LEU A 156 -14.98 -7.34 -9.02
CA LEU A 156 -15.69 -7.18 -7.76
C LEU A 156 -16.97 -6.34 -7.93
N VAL A 157 -16.92 -5.22 -8.65
CA VAL A 157 -18.11 -4.37 -8.88
C VAL A 157 -19.20 -5.05 -9.72
N LYS A 158 -18.84 -6.06 -10.52
CA LYS A 158 -19.80 -6.90 -11.24
C LYS A 158 -20.44 -7.97 -10.34
N MET A 159 -19.71 -8.42 -9.31
CA MET A 159 -20.19 -9.40 -8.34
C MET A 159 -21.07 -8.76 -7.27
N GLU A 160 -20.76 -7.53 -6.87
CA GLU A 160 -21.45 -6.77 -5.84
C GLU A 160 -21.77 -5.37 -6.37
N GLY A 161 -23.04 -5.11 -6.64
CA GLY A 161 -23.49 -3.83 -7.20
C GLY A 161 -23.52 -2.71 -6.16
N GLY A 162 -23.31 -1.47 -6.60
CA GLY A 162 -23.41 -0.29 -5.73
C GLY A 162 -22.17 0.02 -4.90
N LEU A 163 -21.06 -0.71 -5.11
CA LEU A 163 -19.78 -0.41 -4.47
C LEU A 163 -19.22 0.94 -4.91
N LYS A 164 -18.68 1.69 -3.93
CA LYS A 164 -17.86 2.88 -4.18
C LYS A 164 -16.39 2.48 -4.25
N VAL A 165 -15.75 2.72 -5.39
CA VAL A 165 -14.34 2.41 -5.62
C VAL A 165 -13.54 3.69 -5.53
N TYR A 166 -12.74 3.80 -4.46
CA TYR A 166 -11.87 4.92 -4.17
C TYR A 166 -10.43 4.65 -4.62
N GLY A 167 -9.76 5.69 -5.09
CA GLY A 167 -8.36 5.65 -5.52
C GLY A 167 -7.85 7.04 -5.91
N GLY A 168 -6.52 7.24 -5.87
CA GLY A 168 -5.89 8.53 -6.20
C GLY A 168 -5.53 8.72 -7.68
N ASP A 169 -5.78 7.71 -8.52
CA ASP A 169 -5.21 7.60 -9.87
C ASP A 169 -6.28 7.19 -10.88
N ASP A 170 -6.33 7.86 -12.04
CA ASP A 170 -7.29 7.54 -13.12
C ASP A 170 -7.03 6.16 -13.74
N ARG A 171 -5.84 5.58 -13.50
CA ARG A 171 -5.47 4.23 -13.94
C ARG A 171 -6.08 3.13 -13.07
N VAL A 172 -6.72 3.47 -11.95
CA VAL A 172 -7.42 2.49 -11.10
C VAL A 172 -8.67 1.98 -11.83
N GLY A 173 -8.73 0.66 -12.07
CA GLY A 173 -9.90 0.01 -12.69
C GLY A 173 -11.17 0.19 -11.85
N ALA A 174 -12.31 0.34 -12.54
CA ALA A 174 -13.64 0.60 -11.96
C ALA A 174 -13.72 1.79 -10.99
N LEU A 175 -12.80 2.75 -11.04
CA LEU A 175 -12.80 3.92 -10.16
C LEU A 175 -14.13 4.69 -10.28
N THR A 176 -14.82 4.87 -9.15
CA THR A 176 -16.04 5.68 -9.09
C THR A 176 -15.87 6.96 -8.28
N GLN A 177 -14.88 7.01 -7.40
CA GLN A 177 -14.61 8.12 -6.49
C GLN A 177 -13.12 8.45 -6.45
N LYS A 178 -12.65 9.38 -7.29
CA LYS A 178 -11.27 9.85 -7.23
C LYS A 178 -11.04 10.69 -5.98
N VAL A 179 -9.97 10.43 -5.25
CA VAL A 179 -9.62 11.13 -4.00
C VAL A 179 -8.27 11.81 -4.08
N SER A 180 -8.08 12.80 -3.22
CA SER A 180 -6.82 13.53 -3.06
C SER A 180 -6.39 13.56 -1.60
N HIS A 181 -5.23 14.16 -1.32
CA HIS A 181 -4.69 14.30 0.03
C HIS A 181 -5.71 14.97 0.97
N LEU A 182 -5.90 14.39 2.16
CA LEU A 182 -6.85 14.77 3.21
C LEU A 182 -8.34 14.61 2.87
N THR A 183 -8.69 13.95 1.75
CA THR A 183 -10.08 13.56 1.50
C THR A 183 -10.59 12.64 2.61
N MET A 184 -11.76 12.94 3.15
CA MET A 184 -12.41 12.14 4.20
C MET A 184 -13.50 11.25 3.59
N ILE A 185 -13.49 9.98 3.95
CA ILE A 185 -14.47 8.96 3.57
C ILE A 185 -15.05 8.38 4.87
N GLN A 186 -16.29 7.88 4.81
CA GLN A 186 -16.92 7.16 5.92
C GLN A 186 -17.22 5.71 5.49
N VAL A 187 -16.99 4.77 6.41
CA VAL A 187 -17.40 3.37 6.30
C VAL A 187 -18.17 3.05 7.57
N GLY A 188 -19.50 3.07 7.52
CA GLY A 188 -20.31 3.08 8.73
C GLY A 188 -19.93 4.22 9.68
N SER A 189 -19.53 3.85 10.91
CA SER A 189 -19.05 4.76 11.96
C SER A 189 -17.55 5.11 11.85
N LEU A 190 -16.80 4.43 10.99
CA LEU A 190 -15.36 4.59 10.85
C LEU A 190 -15.01 5.73 9.90
N SER A 191 -14.10 6.60 10.34
CA SER A 191 -13.57 7.71 9.57
C SER A 191 -12.27 7.31 8.87
N VAL A 192 -12.25 7.43 7.54
CA VAL A 192 -11.10 7.12 6.69
C VAL A 192 -10.54 8.42 6.09
N LYS A 193 -9.30 8.75 6.40
CA LYS A 193 -8.56 9.88 5.84
C LYS A 193 -7.61 9.40 4.76
N CYS A 194 -7.72 9.95 3.55
CA CYS A 194 -6.84 9.66 2.43
C CYS A 194 -5.54 10.47 2.57
N LEU A 195 -4.40 9.79 2.51
CA LEU A 195 -3.08 10.41 2.60
C LEU A 195 -2.34 10.14 1.29
N SER A 196 -2.24 11.14 0.43
CA SER A 196 -1.42 11.05 -0.79
C SER A 196 0.05 10.85 -0.43
N THR A 197 0.66 9.79 -0.97
CA THR A 197 2.04 9.36 -0.71
C THR A 197 2.75 9.00 -2.02
N PRO A 198 2.85 9.96 -2.98
CA PRO A 198 3.45 9.70 -4.28
C PRO A 198 4.90 9.27 -4.10
N CYS A 199 5.31 8.20 -4.79
CA CYS A 199 6.70 7.83 -5.06
C CYS A 199 6.75 6.47 -5.76
N HIS A 200 6.20 5.44 -5.10
CA HIS A 200 6.09 4.11 -5.69
C HIS A 200 5.28 4.17 -6.98
N THR A 201 4.11 4.78 -6.88
CA THR A 201 3.37 5.34 -8.02
C THR A 201 3.00 6.78 -7.71
N SER A 202 2.80 7.58 -8.74
CA SER A 202 2.43 9.01 -8.64
C SER A 202 1.05 9.25 -8.01
N GLY A 203 0.11 8.33 -8.18
CA GLY A 203 -1.24 8.42 -7.60
C GLY A 203 -1.47 7.60 -6.33
N HIS A 204 -0.41 7.23 -5.60
CA HIS A 204 -0.51 6.35 -4.42
C HIS A 204 -1.22 7.05 -3.23
N ILE A 205 -2.17 6.36 -2.62
CA ILE A 205 -2.91 6.79 -1.43
C ILE A 205 -2.75 5.76 -0.31
N CYS A 206 -2.31 6.22 0.86
CA CYS A 206 -2.48 5.49 2.12
C CYS A 206 -3.83 5.85 2.77
N TYR A 207 -4.50 4.88 3.37
CA TYR A 207 -5.80 5.10 4.04
C TYR A 207 -5.64 5.00 5.56
N PHE A 208 -5.78 6.13 6.26
CA PHE A 208 -5.75 6.18 7.72
C PHE A 208 -7.17 6.05 8.27
N VAL A 209 -7.44 4.96 8.98
CA VAL A 209 -8.74 4.60 9.53
C VAL A 209 -8.73 4.78 11.03
N SER A 210 -9.74 5.48 11.54
CA SER A 210 -9.91 5.75 12.95
C SER A 210 -11.39 5.77 13.29
N LYS A 211 -11.73 5.47 14.55
CA LYS A 211 -13.07 5.68 15.06
C LYS A 211 -13.12 6.97 15.90
N PRO A 212 -13.90 7.98 15.49
CA PRO A 212 -14.05 9.21 16.27
C PRO A 212 -14.51 8.89 17.70
N ASN A 213 -13.93 9.58 18.69
CA ASN A 213 -14.23 9.41 20.12
C ASN A 213 -13.94 8.01 20.69
N SER A 214 -13.13 7.19 20.00
CA SER A 214 -12.62 5.93 20.53
C SER A 214 -11.20 6.10 21.08
N SER A 215 -10.86 5.33 22.11
CA SER A 215 -9.48 5.18 22.61
C SER A 215 -8.68 4.11 21.85
N GLU A 216 -9.28 3.50 20.82
CA GLU A 216 -8.61 2.49 20.00
C GLU A 216 -7.46 3.06 19.18
N PRO A 217 -6.32 2.35 19.09
CA PRO A 217 -5.28 2.69 18.14
C PRO A 217 -5.84 2.70 16.71
N PRO A 218 -5.56 3.74 15.93
CA PRO A 218 -5.98 3.78 14.52
C PRO A 218 -5.17 2.79 13.68
N ALA A 219 -5.61 2.59 12.44
CA ALA A 219 -4.92 1.78 11.44
C ALA A 219 -4.54 2.64 10.23
N VAL A 220 -3.45 2.28 9.54
CA VAL A 220 -3.09 2.84 8.25
C VAL A 220 -2.78 1.72 7.27
N PHE A 221 -3.45 1.78 6.12
CA PHE A 221 -3.23 0.86 5.00
C PHE A 221 -2.30 1.53 4.01
N THR A 222 -1.07 1.03 3.92
CA THR A 222 0.04 1.75 3.29
C THR A 222 0.39 1.28 1.89
N GLY A 223 -0.30 0.23 1.41
CA GLY A 223 0.03 -0.43 0.15
C GLY A 223 1.55 -0.60 0.02
N ASP A 224 2.08 -0.10 -1.08
CA ASP A 224 3.50 -0.20 -1.42
C ASP A 224 4.34 1.03 -1.07
N THR A 225 3.84 1.99 -0.29
CA THR A 225 4.67 3.10 0.21
C THR A 225 5.56 2.62 1.36
N LEU A 226 4.94 2.10 2.43
CA LEU A 226 5.61 1.63 3.65
C LEU A 226 5.32 0.13 3.82
N PHE A 227 6.38 -0.65 3.97
CA PHE A 227 6.31 -2.06 4.38
C PHE A 227 6.87 -2.22 5.79
N VAL A 228 6.57 -3.34 6.45
CA VAL A 228 7.31 -3.71 7.67
C VAL A 228 8.81 -3.79 7.35
N ALA A 229 9.58 -2.92 8.00
CA ALA A 229 11.03 -2.74 7.84
C ALA A 229 11.51 -2.34 6.43
N GLY A 230 10.63 -1.87 5.54
CA GLY A 230 10.98 -1.50 4.18
C GLY A 230 10.11 -0.38 3.59
N CYS A 231 10.34 -0.08 2.32
CA CYS A 231 9.50 0.79 1.51
C CYS A 231 9.43 0.26 0.06
N GLY A 232 8.48 0.79 -0.72
CA GLY A 232 8.36 0.52 -2.15
C GLY A 232 9.60 0.92 -2.95
N LYS A 233 9.78 0.29 -4.11
CA LYS A 233 10.67 0.83 -5.15
C LYS A 233 10.10 2.13 -5.70
N PHE A 234 10.97 3.03 -6.14
CA PHE A 234 10.58 4.37 -6.60
C PHE A 234 10.34 4.33 -8.12
N TYR A 235 9.28 3.65 -8.57
CA TYR A 235 9.06 3.49 -10.01
C TYR A 235 8.65 4.80 -10.69
N GLU A 236 7.83 5.62 -10.02
CA GLU A 236 7.29 6.87 -10.59
C GLU A 236 7.63 8.10 -9.74
N GLY A 237 8.73 8.06 -8.99
CA GLY A 237 9.06 9.16 -8.08
C GLY A 237 10.49 9.15 -7.58
N THR A 238 10.72 9.98 -6.58
CA THR A 238 12.04 10.39 -6.12
C THR A 238 12.27 10.05 -4.65
N ALA A 239 13.53 10.12 -4.22
CA ALA A 239 13.90 9.96 -2.82
C ALA A 239 13.31 11.06 -1.92
N ASP A 240 13.14 12.28 -2.43
CA ASP A 240 12.50 13.38 -1.70
C ASP A 240 11.01 13.10 -1.46
N GLU A 241 10.33 12.57 -2.47
CA GLU A 241 8.92 12.18 -2.36
C GLU A 241 8.72 11.02 -1.37
N MET A 242 9.57 9.97 -1.43
CA MET A 242 9.51 8.90 -0.42
C MET A 242 9.83 9.43 0.98
N TYR A 243 10.81 10.31 1.10
CA TYR A 243 11.12 10.96 2.38
C TYR A 243 9.92 11.71 2.94
N LYS A 244 9.25 12.54 2.13
CA LYS A 244 8.02 13.25 2.53
C LYS A 244 6.90 12.28 2.92
N ALA A 245 6.65 11.27 2.10
CA ALA A 245 5.64 10.25 2.36
C ALA A 245 5.87 9.55 3.70
N LEU A 246 7.10 9.07 3.94
CA LEU A 246 7.43 8.30 5.13
C LEU A 246 7.58 9.17 6.40
N LEU A 247 8.27 10.31 6.32
CA LEU A 247 8.67 11.08 7.52
C LEU A 247 7.75 12.27 7.82
N GLU A 248 7.11 12.85 6.80
CA GLU A 248 6.29 14.06 6.98
C GLU A 248 4.78 13.78 6.92
N ILE A 249 4.39 12.66 6.32
CA ILE A 249 2.99 12.22 6.25
C ILE A 249 2.75 11.05 7.21
N LEU A 250 3.31 9.86 6.92
CA LEU A 250 3.06 8.67 7.73
C LEU A 250 3.74 8.75 9.11
N GLY A 251 4.98 9.25 9.17
CA GLY A 251 5.75 9.39 10.39
C GLY A 251 5.20 10.43 11.38
N ARG A 252 4.20 11.23 10.97
CA ARG A 252 3.48 12.18 11.85
C ARG A 252 2.17 11.61 12.40
N LEU A 253 1.79 10.39 12.01
CA LEU A 253 0.64 9.71 12.59
C LEU A 253 0.94 9.30 14.06
N PRO A 254 -0.08 9.03 14.87
CA PRO A 254 0.13 8.55 16.25
C PRO A 254 1.05 7.31 16.28
N PRO A 255 2.04 7.24 17.20
CA PRO A 255 3.02 6.15 17.23
C PRO A 255 2.39 4.73 17.30
N GLU A 256 1.25 4.59 17.96
CA GLU A 256 0.50 3.35 18.14
C GLU A 256 -0.29 2.91 16.89
N THR A 257 -0.34 3.75 15.84
CA THR A 257 -1.06 3.46 14.60
C THR A 257 -0.59 2.14 14.00
N LYS A 258 -1.51 1.21 13.78
CA LYS A 258 -1.23 -0.10 13.18
C LYS A 258 -0.97 0.03 11.69
N VAL A 259 0.13 -0.54 11.21
CA VAL A 259 0.56 -0.47 9.81
C VAL A 259 0.21 -1.76 9.08
N TYR A 260 -0.60 -1.65 8.03
CA TYR A 260 -1.04 -2.75 7.17
C TYR A 260 -0.56 -2.51 5.74
N CYS A 261 0.49 -3.21 5.33
CA CYS A 261 1.17 -2.97 4.05
C CYS A 261 0.81 -3.97 2.94
N GLY A 262 1.17 -3.67 1.70
CA GLY A 262 0.75 -4.43 0.52
C GLY A 262 1.25 -5.89 0.46
N HIS A 263 2.44 -6.17 1.00
CA HIS A 263 3.14 -7.45 0.78
C HIS A 263 3.83 -8.01 2.04
N GLU A 264 4.04 -9.33 2.05
CA GLU A 264 4.84 -10.06 3.03
C GLU A 264 6.35 -10.05 2.70
N TYR A 265 6.97 -8.87 2.73
CA TYR A 265 8.41 -8.70 2.47
C TYR A 265 9.27 -8.63 3.74
N THR A 266 8.67 -8.82 4.92
CA THR A 266 9.24 -8.49 6.22
C THR A 266 10.63 -9.10 6.47
N ILE A 267 10.81 -10.39 6.21
CA ILE A 267 12.09 -11.08 6.45
C ILE A 267 13.20 -10.51 5.56
N ASN A 268 12.93 -10.31 4.28
CA ASN A 268 13.92 -9.79 3.33
C ASN A 268 14.24 -8.31 3.61
N ASN A 269 13.24 -7.54 4.03
CA ASN A 269 13.41 -6.18 4.49
C ASN A 269 14.32 -6.11 5.72
N LEU A 270 14.08 -6.96 6.73
CA LEU A 270 14.89 -7.01 7.94
C LEU A 270 16.32 -7.53 7.70
N LYS A 271 16.52 -8.44 6.74
CA LYS A 271 17.87 -8.85 6.31
C LYS A 271 18.66 -7.68 5.74
N PHE A 272 18.02 -6.82 4.94
CA PHE A 272 18.65 -5.60 4.45
C PHE A 272 18.85 -4.58 5.59
N ALA A 273 17.86 -4.39 6.47
CA ALA A 273 18.00 -3.52 7.63
C ALA A 273 19.19 -3.91 8.51
N ARG A 274 19.41 -5.22 8.72
CA ARG A 274 20.56 -5.77 9.47
C ARG A 274 21.90 -5.50 8.76
N HIS A 275 21.90 -5.45 7.43
CA HIS A 275 23.09 -5.06 6.66
C HIS A 275 23.42 -3.57 6.87
N VAL A 276 22.40 -2.70 6.88
CA VAL A 276 22.55 -1.24 7.10
C VAL A 276 22.94 -0.92 8.56
N GLU A 277 22.32 -1.57 9.53
CA GLU A 277 22.58 -1.34 10.96
C GLU A 277 22.85 -2.67 11.71
N PRO A 278 24.04 -3.27 11.57
CA PRO A 278 24.33 -4.60 12.11
C PRO A 278 24.22 -4.70 13.65
N ASN A 279 24.45 -3.58 14.35
CA ASN A 279 24.43 -3.51 15.81
C ASN A 279 23.06 -3.09 16.39
N ASN A 280 22.03 -2.89 15.55
CA ASN A 280 20.70 -2.51 16.02
C ASN A 280 19.93 -3.74 16.52
N VAL A 281 19.74 -3.84 17.83
CA VAL A 281 19.09 -4.98 18.50
C VAL A 281 17.63 -5.13 18.08
N ALA A 282 16.90 -4.03 17.84
CA ALA A 282 15.49 -4.09 17.44
C ALA A 282 15.30 -4.80 16.08
N ILE A 283 16.26 -4.61 15.15
CA ILE A 283 16.26 -5.33 13.86
C ILE A 283 16.45 -6.84 14.10
N GLN A 284 17.38 -7.23 14.97
CA GLN A 284 17.70 -8.63 15.23
C GLN A 284 16.51 -9.35 15.88
N GLU A 285 15.89 -8.73 16.88
CA GLU A 285 14.71 -9.26 17.57
C GLU A 285 13.51 -9.37 16.63
N LYS A 286 13.23 -8.33 15.85
CA LYS A 286 12.12 -8.34 14.88
C LYS A 286 12.35 -9.39 13.79
N LEU A 287 13.59 -9.61 13.35
CA LEU A 287 13.93 -10.65 12.37
C LEU A 287 13.70 -12.06 12.93
N ALA A 288 14.12 -12.32 14.17
CA ALA A 288 13.86 -13.60 14.83
C ALA A 288 12.36 -13.86 15.01
N TRP A 289 11.60 -12.84 15.41
CA TRP A 289 10.16 -12.88 15.50
C TRP A 289 9.50 -13.18 14.14
N ALA A 290 9.92 -12.47 13.08
CA ALA A 290 9.36 -12.64 11.73
C ALA A 290 9.65 -14.05 11.16
N LYS A 291 10.85 -14.60 11.39
CA LYS A 291 11.18 -15.99 11.04
C LYS A 291 10.27 -16.99 11.76
N THR A 292 9.99 -16.76 13.04
CA THR A 292 9.07 -17.59 13.82
C THR A 292 7.65 -17.53 13.24
N LYS A 293 7.12 -16.34 12.98
CA LYS A 293 5.81 -16.13 12.35
C LYS A 293 5.68 -16.85 11.00
N CYS A 294 6.67 -16.66 10.13
CA CYS A 294 6.72 -17.32 8.83
C CYS A 294 6.73 -18.86 8.96
N SER A 295 7.50 -19.42 9.91
CA SER A 295 7.58 -20.87 10.12
C SER A 295 6.26 -21.53 10.51
N ILE A 296 5.34 -20.77 11.12
CA ILE A 296 4.01 -21.24 11.51
C ILE A 296 2.90 -20.74 10.57
N GLY A 297 3.28 -20.14 9.43
CA GLY A 297 2.35 -19.61 8.43
C GLY A 297 1.59 -18.36 8.87
N GLU A 298 2.04 -17.66 9.91
CA GLU A 298 1.41 -16.43 10.37
C GLU A 298 2.01 -15.19 9.69
N PRO A 299 1.17 -14.25 9.24
CA PRO A 299 1.61 -12.96 8.73
C PRO A 299 2.39 -12.12 9.74
N ALA A 300 3.31 -11.30 9.23
CA ALA A 300 4.12 -10.38 10.02
C ALA A 300 3.50 -8.97 10.15
N VAL A 301 2.35 -8.74 9.51
CA VAL A 301 1.50 -7.56 9.70
C VAL A 301 0.47 -7.78 10.82
N PRO A 302 0.02 -6.72 11.51
CA PRO A 302 0.50 -5.34 11.43
C PRO A 302 1.74 -5.12 12.29
N SER A 303 2.54 -4.12 11.92
CA SER A 303 3.44 -3.43 12.85
C SER A 303 2.78 -2.13 13.37
N THR A 304 3.57 -1.23 13.94
CA THR A 304 3.16 0.12 14.36
C THR A 304 4.10 1.18 13.81
N ILE A 305 3.64 2.43 13.70
CA ILE A 305 4.51 3.55 13.31
C ILE A 305 5.72 3.67 14.25
N ALA A 306 5.52 3.50 15.56
CA ALA A 306 6.61 3.50 16.54
C ALA A 306 7.65 2.41 16.29
N GLU A 307 7.21 1.17 16.03
CA GLU A 307 8.10 0.06 15.71
C GLU A 307 8.92 0.34 14.45
N GLU A 308 8.31 0.87 13.39
CA GLU A 308 9.03 1.16 12.14
C GLU A 308 10.20 2.14 12.35
N PHE A 309 10.06 3.12 13.25
CA PHE A 309 11.18 4.02 13.61
C PHE A 309 12.35 3.31 14.33
N THR A 310 12.16 2.10 14.86
CA THR A 310 13.22 1.34 15.54
C THR A 310 14.07 0.49 14.61
N TYR A 311 13.50 -0.02 13.52
CA TYR A 311 14.18 -1.02 12.66
C TYR A 311 14.11 -0.76 11.16
N ASN A 312 13.26 0.17 10.67
CA ASN A 312 13.10 0.40 9.24
C ASN A 312 14.15 1.41 8.75
N PRO A 313 15.14 1.03 7.92
CA PRO A 313 16.21 1.94 7.53
C PRO A 313 15.68 3.17 6.76
N PHE A 314 14.54 3.05 6.07
CA PHE A 314 13.91 4.15 5.34
C PHE A 314 13.18 5.14 6.26
N MET A 315 12.65 4.68 7.40
CA MET A 315 12.09 5.57 8.43
C MET A 315 13.19 6.18 9.33
N ARG A 316 14.42 5.68 9.21
CA ARG A 316 15.58 6.03 10.04
C ARG A 316 16.65 6.82 9.30
N VAL A 317 16.35 7.38 8.12
CA VAL A 317 17.31 8.17 7.31
C VAL A 317 17.82 9.45 7.98
N ARG A 318 17.23 9.86 9.12
CA ARG A 318 17.71 10.95 9.98
C ARG A 318 18.70 10.47 11.06
N GLU A 319 18.81 9.17 11.27
CA GLU A 319 19.73 8.59 12.25
C GLU A 319 21.15 8.59 11.72
N LYS A 320 22.10 9.01 12.56
CA LYS A 320 23.52 9.09 12.17
C LYS A 320 24.09 7.75 11.71
N THR A 321 23.62 6.64 12.29
CA THR A 321 24.06 5.29 11.92
C THR A 321 23.72 4.95 10.48
N VAL A 322 22.49 5.25 10.03
CA VAL A 322 22.03 5.03 8.65
C VAL A 322 22.74 5.97 7.68
N GLN A 323 22.92 7.24 8.08
CA GLN A 323 23.66 8.24 7.29
C GLN A 323 25.13 7.84 7.09
N GLN A 324 25.80 7.36 8.15
CA GLN A 324 27.17 6.86 8.09
C GLN A 324 27.30 5.63 7.17
N HIS A 325 26.37 4.68 7.25
CA HIS A 325 26.32 3.54 6.33
C HIS A 325 26.20 3.99 4.87
N ALA A 326 25.34 4.97 4.61
CA ALA A 326 25.14 5.53 3.27
C ALA A 326 26.31 6.41 2.78
N GLY A 327 27.19 6.87 3.68
CA GLY A 327 28.23 7.85 3.35
C GLY A 327 27.67 9.26 3.10
N GLU A 328 26.52 9.58 3.70
CA GLU A 328 25.74 10.79 3.47
C GLU A 328 25.49 11.54 4.79
N THR A 329 25.02 12.78 4.72
CA THR A 329 24.67 13.59 5.92
C THR A 329 23.28 14.24 5.84
N ASP A 330 22.64 14.14 4.68
CA ASP A 330 21.28 14.62 4.44
C ASP A 330 20.32 13.41 4.33
N PRO A 331 19.12 13.47 4.93
CA PRO A 331 18.19 12.35 4.90
C PRO A 331 17.67 12.00 3.50
N VAL A 332 17.56 12.96 2.57
CA VAL A 332 17.09 12.70 1.20
C VAL A 332 18.19 12.03 0.38
N THR A 333 19.45 12.45 0.51
CA THR A 333 20.58 11.75 -0.13
C THR A 333 20.78 10.36 0.46
N THR A 334 20.64 10.23 1.79
CA THR A 334 20.64 8.93 2.49
C THR A 334 19.54 8.00 1.96
N MET A 335 18.29 8.48 1.88
CA MET A 335 17.16 7.74 1.30
C MET A 335 17.46 7.22 -0.11
N ARG A 336 18.03 8.07 -0.96
CA ARG A 336 18.41 7.70 -2.33
C ARG A 336 19.45 6.59 -2.35
N ALA A 337 20.49 6.72 -1.53
CA ALA A 337 21.60 5.77 -1.46
C ALA A 337 21.12 4.38 -0.99
N ILE A 338 20.42 4.31 0.15
CA ILE A 338 19.99 3.02 0.71
C ILE A 338 18.89 2.36 -0.13
N ARG A 339 18.06 3.13 -0.85
CA ARG A 339 17.08 2.58 -1.79
C ARG A 339 17.78 1.88 -2.96
N LYS A 340 18.74 2.57 -3.57
CA LYS A 340 19.56 2.02 -4.66
C LYS A 340 20.35 0.79 -4.20
N GLU A 341 20.87 0.82 -2.98
CA GLU A 341 21.57 -0.34 -2.40
C GLU A 341 20.61 -1.53 -2.23
N LYS A 342 19.42 -1.33 -1.64
CA LYS A 342 18.43 -2.41 -1.46
C LYS A 342 17.97 -3.00 -2.79
N ASP A 343 17.87 -2.20 -3.85
CA ASP A 343 17.46 -2.66 -5.17
C ASP A 343 18.47 -3.63 -5.80
N ASN A 344 19.74 -3.55 -5.38
CA ASN A 344 20.83 -4.42 -5.85
C ASN A 344 21.28 -5.42 -4.79
N PHE A 345 20.63 -5.44 -3.63
CA PHE A 345 21.04 -6.27 -2.50
C PHE A 345 20.72 -7.74 -2.75
N LYS A 346 21.77 -8.58 -2.74
CA LYS A 346 21.62 -10.04 -2.79
C LYS A 346 21.21 -10.53 -1.42
N VAL A 347 19.94 -10.88 -1.27
CA VAL A 347 19.36 -11.37 -0.02
C VAL A 347 20.12 -12.61 0.48
N PRO A 348 20.78 -12.55 1.66
CA PRO A 348 21.44 -13.72 2.24
C PRO A 348 20.43 -14.83 2.55
N LYS A 349 20.88 -16.08 2.55
CA LYS A 349 20.02 -17.21 2.95
C LYS A 349 19.51 -17.05 4.39
N ASP A 350 20.35 -16.57 5.31
CA ASP A 350 20.05 -16.45 6.74
C ASP A 350 20.18 -15.06 7.34
#